data_AF-A0A7J4ZVP0-F1
#
_entry.id   AF-A0A7J4ZVP0-F1
#
_cell.length_a   1.000
_cell.length_b   1.000
_cell.length_c   1.000
_cell.angle_alpha   90.00
_cell.angle_beta   90.00
_cell.angle_gamma   90.00
#
_symmetry.space_group_name_H-M   'P 1'
#
loop_
_entity.id
_entity.type
_entity.pdbx_description
1 polymer ?
#
loop_
_entity_poly.entity_id
_entity_poly.type
_entity_poly.pdbx_seq_one_letter_code
_entity_poly.pdbx_strand_id
1 'polypeptide(L)' 'MKIYLFDPETGLYLGQDYADTSSFSGICELPENATTTKPPEGGPDQVAVMNRQTMEWELRRKPLQKKH' A
#
# COMPACT_ATOMS: atom_id res chain seq x y z
N MET A 1 -13.85 6.11 -4.07
CA MET A 1 -13.41 5.10 -3.08
C MET A 1 -11.97 5.38 -2.67
N LYS A 2 -11.61 5.24 -1.38
CA LYS A 2 -10.20 5.35 -0.97
C LYS A 2 -9.44 4.11 -1.39
N ILE A 3 -8.26 4.31 -1.96
CA ILE A 3 -7.30 3.27 -2.30
C ILE A 3 -5.95 3.60 -1.65
N TYR A 4 -5.14 2.58 -1.47
CA TYR A 4 -3.82 2.66 -0.85
C TYR A 4 -2.80 2.13 -1.85
N LEU A 5 -1.87 2.99 -2.21
CA LEU A 5 -0.86 2.71 -3.23
C LEU A 5 0.35 2.05 -2.58
N PHE A 6 0.91 1.08 -3.27
CA PHE A 6 2.18 0.46 -2.92
C PHE A 6 3.13 0.45 -4.12
N ASP A 7 4.42 0.40 -3.86
CA ASP A 7 5.43 0.26 -4.89
C ASP A 7 5.41 -1.20 -5.40
N PRO A 8 5.22 -1.44 -6.72
CA PRO A 8 5.09 -2.81 -7.23
C PRO A 8 6.39 -3.62 -7.14
N GLU A 9 7.56 -2.97 -7.08
CA GLU A 9 8.86 -3.65 -6.99
C GLU A 9 9.20 -4.05 -5.55
N THR A 10 8.91 -3.17 -4.60
CA THR A 10 9.33 -3.29 -3.19
C THR A 10 8.18 -3.57 -2.22
N GLY A 11 6.93 -3.35 -2.64
CA GLY A 11 5.74 -3.42 -1.82
C GLY A 11 5.54 -2.22 -0.89
N LEU A 12 6.45 -1.23 -0.87
CA LEU A 12 6.39 -0.12 0.10
C LEU A 12 5.12 0.71 -0.04
N TYR A 13 4.47 1.05 1.07
CA TYR A 13 3.34 1.96 1.06
C TYR A 13 3.75 3.35 0.58
N LEU A 14 3.09 3.83 -0.48
CA LEU A 14 3.37 5.12 -1.13
C LEU A 14 2.41 6.24 -0.71
N GLY A 15 1.25 5.87 -0.15
CA GLY A 15 0.22 6.84 0.24
C GLY A 15 -1.19 6.37 -0.11
N GLN A 16 -2.16 7.22 0.19
CA GLN A 16 -3.56 6.98 -0.16
C GLN A 16 -3.97 7.89 -1.32
N ASP A 17 -4.88 7.37 -2.15
CA ASP A 17 -5.50 8.11 -3.24
C ASP A 17 -7.02 7.84 -3.29
N TYR A 18 -7.74 8.54 -4.15
CA TYR A 18 -9.17 8.39 -4.35
C TYR A 18 -9.45 7.90 -5.77
N ALA A 19 -9.91 6.66 -5.89
CA ALA A 19 -10.46 6.14 -7.13
C ALA A 19 -11.87 6.72 -7.36
N ASP A 20 -12.12 7.32 -8.52
CA ASP A 20 -13.47 7.77 -8.89
C ASP A 20 -14.32 6.54 -9.22
N THR A 21 -15.35 6.30 -8.41
CA THR A 21 -16.19 5.12 -8.55
C THR A 21 -17.33 5.28 -9.55
N SER A 22 -17.52 6.48 -10.10
CA SER A 22 -18.66 6.79 -10.97
C SER A 22 -18.59 6.15 -12.35
N SER A 23 -17.42 5.66 -12.75
CA SER A 23 -17.19 5.02 -14.06
C SER A 23 -17.29 3.49 -14.06
N PHE A 24 -17.44 2.84 -12.90
CA PHE A 24 -17.39 1.38 -12.81
C PHE A 24 -18.74 0.73 -13.08
N SER A 25 -18.99 0.41 -14.35
CA SER A 25 -20.00 -0.58 -14.73
C SER A 25 -19.52 -2.00 -14.38
N GLY A 26 -19.58 -2.36 -13.10
CA GLY A 26 -19.58 -3.76 -12.65
C GLY A 26 -18.24 -4.40 -12.26
N ILE A 27 -17.08 -3.83 -12.63
CA ILE A 27 -15.77 -4.33 -12.18
C ILE A 27 -14.94 -3.14 -11.73
N CYS A 28 -14.71 -3.02 -10.42
CA CYS A 28 -13.83 -2.00 -9.87
C CYS A 28 -12.38 -2.39 -10.18
N GLU A 29 -11.86 -1.97 -11.34
CA GLU A 29 -10.47 -2.20 -11.71
C GLU A 29 -9.57 -1.26 -10.88
N LEU A 30 -9.06 -1.79 -9.78
CA LEU A 30 -7.97 -1.14 -9.05
C LEU A 30 -6.70 -1.22 -9.89
N PRO A 31 -5.85 -0.17 -9.88
CA PRO A 31 -4.50 -0.28 -10.39
C PRO A 31 -3.76 -1.49 -9.78
N GLU A 32 -2.88 -2.13 -10.54
CA GLU A 32 -2.11 -3.29 -10.07
C GLU A 32 -1.23 -2.99 -8.84
N ASN A 33 -0.95 -1.71 -8.61
CA ASN A 33 -0.18 -1.18 -7.49
C ASN A 33 -1.05 -0.51 -6.41
N ALA A 34 -2.34 -0.85 -6.37
CA ALA A 34 -3.31 -0.31 -5.43
C ALA A 34 -4.11 -1.40 -4.72
N THR A 35 -4.51 -1.11 -3.48
CA THR A 35 -5.44 -1.94 -2.71
C THR A 35 -6.49 -1.08 -2.02
N THR A 36 -7.63 -1.65 -1.69
CA THR A 36 -8.66 -1.00 -0.86
C THR A 36 -8.47 -1.29 0.63
N THR A 37 -7.58 -2.24 0.96
CA THR A 37 -7.21 -2.56 2.34
C THR A 37 -6.30 -1.47 2.90
N LYS A 38 -6.67 -0.89 4.05
CA LYS A 38 -5.86 0.14 4.73
C LYS A 38 -4.57 -0.49 5.29
N PRO A 39 -3.39 0.15 5.12
CA PRO A 39 -2.18 -0.29 5.81
C PRO A 39 -2.32 -0.13 7.33
N PRO A 40 -1.74 -1.06 8.11
CA PRO A 40 -1.67 -0.94 9.56
C PRO A 40 -0.83 0.28 9.94
N GLU A 41 -1.21 0.93 11.03
CA GLU A 41 -0.45 2.05 11.60
C GLU A 41 0.74 1.48 12.39
N GLY A 42 1.94 1.66 11.83
CA GLY A 42 3.19 1.24 12.47
C GLY A 42 3.76 2.31 13.40
N GLY A 43 4.74 1.92 14.21
CA GLY A 43 5.57 2.84 14.98
C GLY A 43 6.54 3.68 14.12
N PRO A 44 7.26 4.64 14.71
CA PRO A 44 8.16 5.56 14.01
C PRO A 44 9.26 4.84 13.17
N ASP A 45 9.66 3.65 13.59
CA ASP A 45 10.67 2.81 12.93
C ASP A 45 10.08 1.69 12.07
N GLN A 46 8.78 1.74 11.76
CA GLN A 46 8.10 0.75 10.94
C GLN A 46 7.57 1.38 9.65
N VAL A 47 7.51 0.56 8.61
CA VAL A 47 6.89 0.87 7.31
C VAL A 47 5.93 -0.25 6.95
N ALA A 48 4.77 0.12 6.41
CA ALA A 48 3.85 -0.83 5.82
C ALA A 48 4.38 -1.26 4.45
N VAL A 49 4.41 -2.57 4.22
CA VAL A 49 4.84 -3.22 2.98
C VAL A 49 3.74 -4.18 2.55
N MET A 50 3.27 -4.07 1.33
CA MET A 50 2.32 -4.98 0.72
C MET A 50 3.02 -6.30 0.37
N ASN A 51 2.55 -7.40 0.95
CA ASN A 51 2.93 -8.74 0.53
C ASN A 51 2.13 -9.08 -0.74
N ARG A 52 2.79 -9.04 -1.90
CA ARG A 52 2.15 -9.29 -3.20
C ARG A 52 1.65 -10.73 -3.39
N GLN A 53 2.11 -11.69 -2.57
CA GLN A 53 1.65 -13.07 -2.65
C GLN A 53 0.31 -13.26 -1.93
N THR A 54 0.12 -12.60 -0.79
CA THR A 54 -1.11 -12.70 0.00
C THR A 54 -2.06 -11.50 -0.18
N MET A 55 -1.58 -10.43 -0.81
CA MET A 55 -2.26 -9.13 -0.91
C MET A 55 -2.62 -8.51 0.46
N GLU A 56 -1.75 -8.74 1.45
CA GLU A 56 -1.90 -8.23 2.82
C GLU A 56 -0.76 -7.29 3.19
N TRP A 57 -1.04 -6.36 4.11
CA TRP A 57 -0.03 -5.45 4.62
C TRP A 57 0.78 -6.07 5.75
N GLU A 58 2.10 -5.94 5.67
CA GLU A 58 3.05 -6.31 6.70
C GLU A 58 3.77 -5.07 7.24
N LEU A 59 3.95 -4.98 8.56
CA LEU A 59 4.83 -3.98 9.15
C LEU A 59 6.26 -4.50 9.16
N ARG A 60 7.14 -3.83 8.42
CA ARG A 60 8.58 -4.10 8.44
C ARG A 60 9.31 -2.99 9.17
N ARG A 61 10.40 -3.32 9.85
CA ARG A 61 11.28 -2.30 10.43
C ARG A 61 11.98 -1.56 9.30
N LYS A 62 12.02 -0.22 9.37
CA LYS A 62 12.85 0.60 8.49
C LYS A 62 14.29 0.09 8.64
N PRO A 63 15.02 -0.16 7.53
CA PRO A 63 16.44 -0.39 7.64
C PRO A 63 17.03 0.83 8.36
N LEU A 64 17.69 0.60 9.49
CA LEU A 64 18.46 1.62 10.20
C LEU A 64 19.46 2.19 9.20
N GLN A 65 19.15 3.35 8.63
CA GLN A 65 20.13 4.17 7.93
C GLN A 65 21.14 4.57 9.00
N LYS A 66 22.21 3.78 9.17
CA LYS A 66 23.40 4.19 9.92
C LYS A 66 23.93 5.43 9.20
N LYS A 67 23.60 6.61 9.73
CA LYS A 67 24.30 7.86 9.38
C LYS A 67 25.77 7.62 9.71
N HIS A 68 26.61 7.66 8.67
CA HIS A 68 28.07 7.69 8.78
C HIS A 68 28.51 9.13 9.01
#